data_AF-C9W159-F1
#
_entry.id   AF-C9W159-F1
#
_cell.length_a   1.000
_cell.length_b   1.000
_cell.length_c   1.000
_cell.angle_alpha   90.00
_cell.angle_beta   90.00
_cell.angle_gamma   90.00
#
_symmetry.space_group_name_H-M   'P 1'
#
loop_
_entity.id
_entity.type
_entity.pdbx_description
1 polymer ?
#
loop_
_entity_poly.entity_id
_entity_poly.type
_entity_poly.pdbx_seq_one_letter_code
_entity_poly.pdbx_strand_id
1 'polypeptide(L)'
;MDGEVKSYWFKTFSHKSFSVIWDLFYNTSNGVTKKTINSGTILNHLNEVGLAYWVMGDGSLHREGRVLTLHTQGFSHDENKMMSEELNLKFGFKSKVVKHKNKFVVQFTTSDANKLHDLIKPYLIPTMQYKLPRKL
;
A
#
# COMPACT_ATOMS: atom_id res chain seq x y z
N MET A 1 -0.03 -0.35 34.94
CA MET A 1 0.02 0.68 33.88
C MET A 1 -1.29 0.58 33.15
N ASP A 2 -2.20 1.51 33.41
CA ASP A 2 -3.50 1.54 32.74
C ASP A 2 -3.30 1.76 31.25
N GLY A 3 -3.79 0.82 30.44
CA GLY A 3 -3.56 0.75 29.00
C GLY A 3 -4.35 1.81 28.23
N GLU A 4 -3.94 3.07 28.37
CA GLU A 4 -4.55 4.18 27.64
C GLU A 4 -4.15 4.13 26.16
N VAL A 5 -5.14 3.95 25.27
CA VAL A 5 -4.93 4.00 23.82
C VAL A 5 -5.16 5.42 23.32
N LYS A 6 -4.12 6.04 22.75
CA LYS A 6 -4.19 7.39 22.17
C LYS A 6 -4.17 7.31 20.65
N SER A 7 -5.07 8.07 20.01
CA SER A 7 -5.12 8.23 18.56
C SER A 7 -5.39 9.69 18.20
N TYR A 8 -4.86 10.12 17.06
CA TYR A 8 -5.10 11.44 16.49
C TYR A 8 -5.85 11.27 15.18
N TRP A 9 -6.82 12.16 14.92
CA TRP A 9 -7.59 12.14 13.69
C TRP A 9 -7.78 13.56 13.17
N PHE A 10 -7.91 13.69 11.86
CA PHE A 10 -8.29 14.93 11.21
C PHE A 10 -9.18 14.62 10.00
N LYS A 11 -9.89 15.63 9.51
CA LYS A 11 -10.64 15.58 8.25
C LYS A 11 -10.42 16.86 7.46
N THR A 12 -10.41 16.76 6.14
CA THR A 12 -10.49 17.93 5.26
C THR A 12 -11.95 18.35 5.10
N PHE A 13 -12.19 19.56 4.59
CA PHE A 13 -13.52 19.90 4.07
C PHE A 13 -13.78 19.15 2.75
N SER A 14 -15.06 18.94 2.42
CA SER A 14 -15.45 18.32 1.16
C SER A 14 -15.27 19.32 0.01
N HIS A 15 -14.55 18.91 -1.04
CA HIS A 15 -14.27 19.77 -2.17
C HIS A 15 -14.16 18.97 -3.48
N LYS A 16 -14.57 19.57 -4.60
CA LYS A 16 -14.57 18.93 -5.93
C LYS A 16 -13.16 18.53 -6.41
N SER A 17 -12.10 19.13 -5.86
CA SER A 17 -10.72 18.73 -6.16
C SER A 17 -10.43 17.27 -5.78
N PHE A 18 -11.19 16.69 -4.84
CA PHE A 18 -11.03 15.29 -4.45
C PHE A 18 -11.82 14.31 -5.34
N SER A 19 -12.68 14.80 -6.24
CA SER A 19 -13.47 13.94 -7.14
C SER A 19 -12.58 13.09 -8.03
N VAL A 20 -11.46 13.64 -8.53
CA VAL A 20 -10.49 12.86 -9.34
C VAL A 20 -9.95 11.65 -8.57
N ILE A 21 -9.68 11.80 -7.26
CA ILE A 21 -9.23 10.68 -6.43
C ILE A 21 -10.38 9.73 -6.13
N TRP A 22 -11.57 10.26 -5.88
CA TRP A 22 -12.77 9.46 -5.65
C TRP A 22 -13.07 8.54 -6.83
N ASP A 23 -13.09 9.09 -8.04
CA ASP A 23 -13.44 8.38 -9.27
C ASP A 23 -12.44 7.25 -9.60
N LEU A 24 -11.19 7.36 -9.14
CA LEU A 24 -10.18 6.31 -9.30
C LEU A 24 -10.42 5.10 -8.40
N PHE A 25 -10.97 5.30 -7.20
CA PHE A 25 -11.00 4.29 -6.14
C PHE A 25 -12.39 3.87 -5.69
N TYR A 26 -13.47 4.52 -6.13
CA TYR A 26 -14.82 4.24 -5.66
C TYR A 26 -15.76 3.97 -6.82
N ASN A 27 -16.33 2.76 -6.82
CA ASN A 27 -17.34 2.34 -7.77
C ASN A 27 -18.69 2.17 -7.06
N THR A 28 -19.77 2.62 -7.71
CA THR A 28 -21.14 2.44 -7.22
C THR A 28 -21.89 1.45 -8.11
N SER A 29 -22.41 0.38 -7.51
CA SER A 29 -23.23 -0.62 -8.20
C SER A 29 -24.41 -1.01 -7.32
N ASN A 30 -25.61 -1.08 -7.90
CA ASN A 30 -26.86 -1.37 -7.19
C ASN A 30 -27.08 -0.50 -5.93
N GLY A 31 -26.73 0.79 -6.00
CA GLY A 31 -26.84 1.73 -4.88
C GLY A 31 -25.78 1.56 -3.79
N VAL A 32 -24.84 0.63 -3.93
CA VAL A 32 -23.76 0.40 -2.98
C VAL A 32 -22.45 0.96 -3.54
N THR A 33 -21.85 1.91 -2.84
CA THR A 33 -20.52 2.43 -3.15
C THR A 33 -19.46 1.65 -2.39
N LYS A 34 -18.47 1.12 -3.10
CA LYS A 34 -17.36 0.37 -2.50
C LYS A 34 -16.03 0.93 -2.99
N LYS A 35 -15.05 0.97 -2.10
CA LYS A 35 -13.65 1.16 -2.49
C LYS A 35 -13.19 -0.05 -3.31
N THR A 36 -12.67 0.21 -4.50
CA THR A 36 -12.13 -0.78 -5.42
C THR A 36 -10.81 -0.30 -5.98
N ILE A 37 -10.04 -1.19 -6.58
CA ILE A 37 -8.90 -0.81 -7.41
C ILE A 37 -9.05 -1.43 -8.81
N ASN A 38 -9.04 -0.58 -9.83
CA ASN A 38 -9.21 -0.98 -11.22
C ASN A 38 -7.84 -1.23 -11.88
N SER A 39 -7.80 -2.04 -12.92
CA SER A 39 -6.57 -2.18 -13.71
C SER A 39 -6.15 -0.84 -14.32
N GLY A 40 -4.84 -0.61 -14.39
CA GLY A 40 -4.19 0.63 -14.76
C GLY A 40 -3.98 1.59 -13.60
N THR A 41 -4.62 1.38 -12.44
CA THR A 41 -4.55 2.35 -11.33
C THR A 41 -3.12 2.53 -10.83
N ILE A 42 -2.39 1.44 -10.60
CA ILE A 42 -0.99 1.53 -10.15
C ILE A 42 -0.10 1.95 -11.31
N LEU A 43 -0.29 1.36 -12.50
CA LEU A 43 0.50 1.68 -13.69
C LEU A 43 0.48 3.17 -14.03
N ASN A 44 -0.70 3.80 -13.97
CA ASN A 44 -0.90 5.15 -14.47
C ASN A 44 -0.73 6.22 -13.37
N HIS A 45 -1.02 5.89 -12.11
CA HIS A 45 -1.15 6.92 -11.06
C HIS A 45 -0.18 6.75 -9.87
N LEU A 46 0.33 5.54 -9.57
CA LEU A 46 1.19 5.35 -8.41
C LEU A 46 2.66 5.67 -8.74
N ASN A 47 3.23 6.72 -8.16
CA ASN A 47 4.68 6.99 -8.21
C ASN A 47 5.38 6.55 -6.92
N GLU A 48 6.69 6.76 -6.85
CA GLU A 48 7.54 6.44 -5.70
C GLU A 48 7.12 7.16 -4.42
N VAL A 49 6.63 8.40 -4.53
CA VAL A 49 6.05 9.15 -3.40
C VAL A 49 4.80 8.45 -2.89
N GLY A 50 3.86 8.12 -3.78
CA GLY A 50 2.64 7.41 -3.40
C GLY A 50 2.92 6.03 -2.78
N LEU A 51 3.90 5.30 -3.31
CA LEU A 51 4.34 4.03 -2.73
C LEU A 51 4.94 4.22 -1.33
N ALA A 52 5.71 5.27 -1.10
CA ALA A 52 6.23 5.62 0.22
C ALA A 52 5.10 5.89 1.22
N TYR A 53 4.07 6.68 0.86
CA TYR A 53 2.89 6.90 1.71
C TYR A 53 2.13 5.60 1.99
N TRP A 54 1.99 4.73 0.99
CA TRP A 54 1.33 3.44 1.16
C TRP A 54 2.10 2.54 2.13
N VAL A 55 3.43 2.49 2.02
CA VAL A 55 4.28 1.78 2.99
C VAL A 55 4.16 2.38 4.40
N MET A 56 4.14 3.71 4.52
CA MET A 56 3.98 4.37 5.83
C MET A 56 2.63 4.03 6.47
N GLY A 57 1.55 4.03 5.70
CA GLY A 57 0.21 3.66 6.17
C GLY A 57 0.08 2.17 6.49
N ASP A 58 0.16 1.33 5.45
CA ASP A 58 -0.24 -0.08 5.51
C ASP A 58 0.93 -1.07 5.38
N GLY A 59 2.17 -0.58 5.27
CA GLY A 59 3.36 -1.43 5.20
C GLY A 59 3.79 -1.99 6.55
N SER A 60 4.22 -3.24 6.59
CA SER A 60 4.89 -3.87 7.74
C SER A 60 6.08 -4.71 7.30
N LEU A 61 7.13 -4.71 8.12
CA LEU A 61 8.30 -5.55 7.91
C LEU A 61 8.17 -6.86 8.68
N HIS A 62 8.60 -7.94 8.04
CA HIS A 62 8.82 -9.21 8.72
C HIS A 62 10.02 -9.09 9.67
N ARG A 63 10.17 -10.07 10.57
CA ARG A 63 11.19 -10.07 11.65
C ARG A 63 12.61 -9.78 11.16
N GLU A 64 13.00 -10.29 9.99
CA GLU A 64 14.33 -10.07 9.40
C GLU A 64 14.50 -8.68 8.77
N GLY A 65 13.42 -7.93 8.58
CA GLY A 65 13.42 -6.60 7.98
C GLY A 65 13.58 -6.59 6.46
N ARG A 66 13.59 -7.74 5.78
CA ARG A 66 13.84 -7.84 4.32
C ARG A 66 12.60 -8.11 3.48
N VAL A 67 11.52 -8.53 4.12
CA VAL A 67 10.22 -8.80 3.47
C VAL A 67 9.25 -7.75 3.98
N LEU A 68 8.68 -6.98 3.05
CA LEU A 68 7.65 -6.00 3.33
C LEU A 68 6.29 -6.53 2.88
N THR A 69 5.26 -6.35 3.70
CA THR A 69 3.88 -6.67 3.35
C THR A 69 3.06 -5.39 3.37
N LEU A 70 2.30 -5.15 2.31
CA LEU A 70 1.23 -4.15 2.27
C LEU A 70 -0.06 -4.82 2.74
N HIS A 71 -0.67 -4.28 3.78
CA HIS A 71 -1.90 -4.79 4.36
C HIS A 71 -3.12 -4.37 3.53
N THR A 72 -3.33 -5.10 2.43
CA THR A 72 -4.37 -4.87 1.42
C THR A 72 -5.63 -5.72 1.62
N GLN A 73 -5.93 -6.11 2.86
CA GLN A 73 -7.04 -7.02 3.17
C GLN A 73 -8.43 -6.38 2.98
N GLY A 74 -8.50 -5.08 2.68
CA GLY A 74 -9.74 -4.40 2.28
C GLY A 74 -10.19 -4.73 0.85
N PHE A 75 -9.30 -5.28 0.04
CA PHE A 75 -9.54 -5.61 -1.36
C PHE A 75 -9.76 -7.12 -1.56
N SER A 76 -10.42 -7.48 -2.65
CA SER A 76 -10.62 -8.87 -3.08
C SER A 76 -9.29 -9.53 -3.48
N HIS A 77 -9.31 -10.85 -3.65
CA HIS A 77 -8.15 -11.59 -4.14
C HIS A 77 -7.70 -11.10 -5.53
N ASP A 78 -8.64 -10.87 -6.44
CA ASP A 78 -8.32 -10.46 -7.81
C ASP A 78 -7.77 -9.04 -7.87
N GLU A 79 -8.29 -8.14 -7.04
CA GLU A 79 -7.72 -6.80 -6.84
C GLU A 79 -6.29 -6.88 -6.27
N ASN A 80 -6.04 -7.77 -5.31
CA ASN A 80 -4.69 -8.01 -4.78
C ASN A 80 -3.73 -8.55 -5.85
N LYS A 81 -4.22 -9.45 -6.70
CA LYS A 81 -3.44 -10.03 -7.80
C LYS A 81 -3.06 -8.96 -8.81
N MET A 82 -4.03 -8.17 -9.27
CA MET A 82 -3.79 -7.05 -10.18
C MET A 82 -2.82 -6.04 -9.54
N MET A 83 -2.98 -5.69 -8.25
CA MET A 83 -2.04 -4.80 -7.55
C MET A 83 -0.61 -5.32 -7.61
N SER A 84 -0.42 -6.61 -7.33
CA SER A 84 0.89 -7.25 -7.35
C SER A 84 1.50 -7.25 -8.76
N GLU A 85 0.71 -7.58 -9.78
CA GLU A 85 1.12 -7.58 -11.19
C GLU A 85 1.54 -6.18 -11.66
N GLU A 86 0.78 -5.15 -11.34
CA GLU A 86 1.09 -3.77 -11.74
C GLU A 86 2.29 -3.19 -10.99
N LEU A 87 2.46 -3.53 -9.71
CA LEU A 87 3.68 -3.18 -8.96
C LEU A 87 4.92 -3.83 -9.60
N ASN A 88 4.79 -5.09 -10.01
CA ASN A 88 5.87 -5.83 -10.66
C ASN A 88 6.19 -5.23 -12.03
N LEU A 89 5.18 -4.89 -12.83
CA LEU A 89 5.37 -4.29 -14.15
C LEU A 89 5.96 -2.87 -14.06
N LYS A 90 5.41 -2.01 -13.19
CA LYS A 90 5.81 -0.60 -13.10
C LYS A 90 7.19 -0.41 -12.50
N PHE A 91 7.44 -1.09 -11.38
CA PHE A 91 8.64 -0.86 -10.59
C PHE A 91 9.61 -2.03 -10.68
N GLY A 92 9.35 -3.06 -11.49
CA GLY A 92 10.22 -4.23 -11.63
C GLY A 92 10.44 -4.98 -10.30
N PHE A 93 9.39 -5.08 -9.48
CA PHE A 93 9.37 -5.90 -8.27
C PHE A 93 9.01 -7.36 -8.59
N LYS A 94 9.15 -8.21 -7.58
CA LYS A 94 8.70 -9.62 -7.59
C LYS A 94 7.68 -9.87 -6.48
N SER A 95 6.83 -8.87 -6.22
CA SER A 95 5.76 -9.00 -5.24
C SER A 95 4.82 -10.15 -5.59
N LYS A 96 4.15 -10.70 -4.57
CA LYS A 96 3.19 -11.80 -4.68
C LYS A 96 2.02 -11.59 -3.74
N VAL A 97 0.87 -12.16 -4.10
CA VAL A 97 -0.28 -12.25 -3.20
C VAL A 97 -0.09 -13.40 -2.23
N VAL A 98 -0.27 -13.14 -0.95
CA VAL A 98 -0.15 -14.15 0.12
C VAL A 98 -1.42 -14.13 0.97
N LYS A 99 -1.82 -15.31 1.45
CA LYS A 99 -2.88 -15.42 2.45
C LYS A 99 -2.33 -15.03 3.82
N HIS A 100 -2.92 -14.02 4.43
CA HIS A 100 -2.63 -13.58 5.79
C HIS A 100 -3.90 -13.67 6.64
N LYS A 101 -3.93 -14.64 7.56
CA LYS A 101 -5.16 -15.08 8.24
C LYS A 101 -6.20 -15.55 7.20
N ASN A 102 -7.40 -14.97 7.21
CA ASN A 102 -8.48 -15.32 6.28
C ASN A 102 -8.60 -14.35 5.09
N LYS A 103 -7.59 -13.51 4.85
CA LYS A 103 -7.61 -12.48 3.80
C LYS A 103 -6.30 -12.47 3.02
N PHE A 104 -6.23 -11.64 1.98
CA PHE A 104 -5.09 -11.54 1.09
C PHE A 104 -4.32 -10.24 1.30
N VAL A 105 -3.00 -10.32 1.11
CA VAL A 105 -2.07 -9.19 1.19
C VAL A 105 -1.08 -9.24 0.02
N VAL A 106 -0.52 -8.09 -0.35
CA VAL A 106 0.61 -8.01 -1.28
C VAL A 106 1.92 -8.03 -0.49
N GLN A 107 2.80 -8.97 -0.82
CA GLN A 107 4.10 -9.14 -0.16
C GLN A 107 5.24 -8.98 -1.17
N PHE A 108 6.16 -8.08 -0.87
CA PHE A 108 7.44 -7.96 -1.59
C PHE A 108 8.40 -9.06 -1.15
N THR A 109 9.21 -9.56 -2.07
CA THR A 109 10.19 -10.61 -1.78
C THR A 109 11.46 -10.04 -1.15
N THR A 110 12.30 -10.91 -0.58
CA THR A 110 13.64 -10.51 -0.12
C THR A 110 14.48 -9.89 -1.24
N SER A 111 14.34 -10.36 -2.48
CA SER A 111 15.04 -9.77 -3.64
C SER A 111 14.58 -8.36 -3.98
N ASP A 112 13.40 -7.94 -3.52
CA ASP A 112 12.91 -6.57 -3.71
C ASP A 112 13.48 -5.59 -2.68
N ALA A 113 14.09 -6.07 -1.59
CA ALA A 113 14.45 -5.25 -0.42
C ALA A 113 15.31 -4.02 -0.78
N ASN A 114 16.42 -4.22 -1.50
CA ASN A 114 17.32 -3.12 -1.89
C ASN A 114 16.60 -2.10 -2.77
N LYS A 115 15.86 -2.58 -3.78
CA LYS A 115 15.15 -1.73 -4.74
C LYS A 115 14.04 -0.94 -4.05
N LEU A 116 13.23 -1.60 -3.24
CA LEU A 116 12.14 -0.98 -2.51
C LEU A 116 12.68 0.05 -1.53
N HIS A 117 13.73 -0.29 -0.76
CA HIS A 117 14.40 0.64 0.14
C HIS A 117 14.85 1.90 -0.59
N ASP A 118 15.60 1.77 -1.69
CA ASP A 118 16.17 2.92 -2.40
C ASP A 118 15.09 3.77 -3.07
N LEU A 119 14.03 3.14 -3.57
CA LEU A 119 12.92 3.84 -4.20
C LEU A 119 12.12 4.72 -3.21
N ILE A 120 11.87 4.23 -1.99
CA ILE A 120 10.99 4.94 -1.04
C ILE A 120 11.74 5.80 -0.03
N LYS A 121 13.02 5.49 0.27
CA LYS A 121 13.80 6.18 1.32
C LYS A 121 13.78 7.71 1.23
N PRO A 122 13.88 8.34 0.04
CA PRO A 122 13.85 9.81 -0.04
C PRO A 122 12.54 10.44 0.46
N TYR A 123 11.45 9.68 0.55
CA TYR A 123 10.11 10.18 0.83
C TYR A 123 9.55 9.72 2.19
N LEU A 124 10.30 8.91 2.95
CA LEU A 124 9.89 8.50 4.30
C LEU A 124 10.24 9.56 5.32
N ILE A 125 9.25 9.94 6.15
CA ILE A 125 9.49 10.84 7.27
C ILE A 125 10.37 10.16 8.34
N PRO A 126 11.18 10.93 9.11
CA PRO A 126 12.12 10.35 10.09
C PRO A 126 11.47 9.37 11.07
N THR A 127 10.28 9.67 11.56
CA THR A 127 9.54 8.86 12.53
C THR A 127 8.99 7.55 11.95
N MET A 128 8.98 7.38 10.63
CA MET A 128 8.50 6.16 9.95
C MET A 128 9.63 5.36 9.28
N GLN A 129 10.90 5.77 9.44
CA GLN A 129 12.05 5.05 8.83
C GLN A 129 12.21 3.61 9.32
N TYR A 130 11.63 3.26 10.48
CA TYR A 130 11.60 1.88 10.97
C TYR A 130 10.88 0.90 10.02
N LYS A 131 10.10 1.41 9.05
CA LYS A 131 9.43 0.62 8.00
C LYS A 131 10.30 0.38 6.74
N LEU A 132 11.53 0.91 6.69
CA LEU A 132 12.43 0.69 5.56
C LEU A 132 12.95 -0.76 5.52
N PRO A 133 12.86 -1.45 4.36
CA PRO A 133 13.50 -2.73 4.20
C PRO A 133 15.02 -2.66 4.43
N ARG A 134 15.58 -3.60 5.18
CA ARG A 134 17.03 -3.71 5.36
C ARG A 134 17.67 -4.14 4.06
N LYS A 135 18.79 -3.49 3.70
CA LYS A 135 19.56 -3.90 2.55
C LYS A 135 20.18 -5.29 2.77
N LEU A 136 20.29 -6.04 1.67
CA LEU A 136 21.06 -7.28 1.57
C LEU A 136 22.56 -6.96 1.54
#